data_AF-A0A9P0KFB4-F1
#
_entry.id   AF-A0A9P0KFB4-F1
#
_cell.length_a   1.000
_cell.length_b   1.000
_cell.length_c   1.000
_cell.angle_alpha   90.00
_cell.angle_beta   90.00
_cell.angle_gamma   90.00
#
_symmetry.space_group_name_H-M   'P 1'
#
loop_
_entity.id
_entity.type
_entity.pdbx_description
1 polymer ?
#
loop_
_entity_poly.entity_id
_entity_poly.type
_entity_poly.pdbx_seq_one_letter_code
_entity_poly.pdbx_strand_id
1 'polypeptide(L)'
;MKNRAYHHGIRSTPYQAMFGCDVKVGLRLSVLPVEAIERIENEEDLEKIQLKNNSSERLDGSTALVVRHLFVHSLERRAVMSW
;
A
#
# COMPACT_ATOMS: atom_id res chain seq x y z
N MET A 1 1.27 -1.99 -13.01
CA MET A 1 0.02 -1.21 -12.82
C MET A 1 -0.16 -0.25 -14.00
N LYS A 2 -1.24 -0.38 -14.79
CA LYS A 2 -1.43 0.37 -16.05
C LYS A 2 -1.85 1.85 -15.86
N ASN A 3 -2.47 2.20 -14.74
CA ASN A 3 -3.05 3.55 -14.53
C ASN A 3 -2.13 4.52 -13.76
N ARG A 4 -0.93 4.06 -13.39
CA ARG A 4 0.08 4.85 -12.65
C ARG A 4 1.22 5.37 -13.51
N ALA A 5 1.37 4.83 -14.71
CA ALA A 5 2.42 5.26 -15.62
C ALA A 5 2.14 6.69 -16.08
N TYR A 6 3.19 7.53 -16.08
CA TYR A 6 3.09 8.86 -16.64
C TYR A 6 2.85 8.76 -18.13
N HIS A 7 1.80 9.40 -18.62
CA HIS A 7 1.46 9.40 -20.04
C HIS A 7 1.79 10.76 -20.64
N HIS A 8 2.83 10.82 -21.46
CA HIS A 8 3.39 12.07 -22.01
C HIS A 8 2.35 12.93 -22.75
N GLY A 9 1.42 12.31 -23.48
CA GLY A 9 0.38 13.05 -24.22
C GLY A 9 -0.60 13.81 -23.33
N ILE A 10 -0.93 13.28 -22.15
CA ILE A 10 -1.84 13.94 -21.19
C ILE A 10 -1.07 14.67 -20.08
N ARG A 11 0.27 14.64 -20.14
CA ARG A 11 1.21 15.19 -19.14
C ARG A 11 0.88 14.83 -17.68
N SER A 12 0.24 13.68 -17.49
CA SER A 12 -0.27 13.21 -16.20
C SER A 12 -0.43 11.68 -16.24
N THR A 13 -0.72 11.07 -15.11
CA THR A 13 -1.12 9.65 -15.09
C THR A 13 -2.59 9.52 -15.50
N PRO A 14 -3.01 8.43 -16.16
CA PRO A 14 -4.43 8.21 -16.47
C PRO A 14 -5.34 8.31 -15.23
N TYR A 15 -4.86 7.85 -14.07
CA TYR A 15 -5.58 8.01 -12.81
C TYR A 15 -5.76 9.48 -12.42
N GLN A 16 -4.67 10.24 -12.39
CA GLN A 16 -4.71 11.65 -12.00
C GLN A 16 -5.56 12.49 -12.97
N ALA A 17 -5.55 12.17 -14.26
CA ALA A 17 -6.40 12.82 -15.25
C ALA A 17 -7.91 12.56 -15.02
N MET A 18 -8.29 11.37 -14.53
CA MET A 18 -9.69 11.03 -14.24
C MET A 18 -10.16 11.55 -12.88
N PHE A 19 -9.33 11.45 -11.85
CA PHE A 19 -9.73 11.66 -10.46
C PHE A 19 -9.20 12.97 -9.85
N GLY A 20 -8.38 13.72 -10.59
CA GLY A 20 -7.82 15.00 -10.13
C GLY A 20 -6.87 14.91 -8.94
N CYS A 21 -6.46 13.70 -8.55
CA CYS A 21 -5.54 13.46 -7.45
C CYS A 21 -4.53 12.38 -7.79
N ASP A 22 -3.36 12.44 -7.15
CA ASP A 22 -2.37 11.38 -7.29
C ASP A 22 -2.91 10.07 -6.71
N VAL A 23 -2.48 8.95 -7.29
CA VAL A 23 -2.84 7.64 -6.76
C VAL A 23 -2.30 7.55 -5.33
N LYS A 24 -3.21 7.46 -4.36
CA LYS A 24 -2.84 7.21 -2.97
C LYS A 24 -2.61 5.71 -2.86
N VAL A 25 -1.36 5.33 -2.61
CA VAL A 25 -0.95 3.94 -2.37
C VAL A 25 -0.18 3.90 -1.05
N GLY A 26 -0.68 3.16 -0.08
CA GLY A 26 -0.02 2.97 1.21
C GLY A 26 -0.88 2.25 2.23
N LEU A 27 -0.25 1.67 3.25
CA LEU A 27 -0.91 0.93 4.32
C LEU A 27 -1.94 1.79 5.08
N ARG A 28 -1.75 3.11 5.14
CA ARG A 28 -2.70 4.07 5.75
C ARG A 28 -4.08 4.12 5.09
N LEU A 29 -4.24 3.52 3.89
CA LEU A 29 -5.52 3.37 3.19
C LEU A 29 -6.12 1.98 3.36
N SER A 30 -5.39 1.06 3.99
CA SER A 30 -5.90 -0.28 4.29
C SER A 30 -6.84 -0.23 5.49
N VAL A 31 -7.58 -1.32 5.71
CA VAL A 31 -8.47 -1.52 6.87
C VAL A 31 -7.67 -1.64 8.19
N LEU A 32 -6.34 -1.52 8.14
CA LEU A 32 -5.48 -1.64 9.31
C LEU A 32 -5.47 -0.35 10.14
N PRO A 33 -5.53 -0.46 11.48
CA PRO A 33 -5.38 0.69 12.37
C PRO A 33 -4.05 1.42 12.15
N VAL A 34 -4.05 2.74 12.27
CA VAL A 34 -2.83 3.56 12.09
C VAL A 34 -1.75 3.18 13.10
N GLU A 35 -2.15 2.87 14.33
CA GLU A 35 -1.27 2.45 15.41
C GLU A 35 -0.64 1.09 15.13
N ALA A 36 -1.35 0.22 14.38
CA ALA A 36 -0.82 -1.06 13.94
C ALA A 36 0.20 -0.85 12.83
N ILE A 37 -0.06 0.06 11.88
CA ILE A 37 0.83 0.39 10.76
C ILE A 37 2.15 1.00 11.25
N GLU A 38 2.11 1.86 12.26
CA GLU A 38 3.30 2.50 12.82
C GLU A 38 4.24 1.52 13.54
N ARG A 39 3.73 0.37 13.97
CA ARG A 39 4.50 -0.70 14.60
C ARG A 39 5.11 -1.69 13.61
N ILE A 40 4.84 -1.54 12.31
CA ILE A 40 5.34 -2.45 11.28
C ILE A 40 6.73 -2.00 10.84
N GLU A 41 7.75 -2.75 11.26
CA GLU A 41 9.13 -2.54 10.79
C GLU A 41 9.53 -3.54 9.70
N ASN A 42 9.04 -4.77 9.77
CA ASN A 42 9.37 -5.87 8.86
C ASN A 42 8.10 -6.62 8.37
N GLU A 43 8.27 -7.50 7.39
CA GLU A 43 7.15 -8.27 6.82
C GLU A 43 6.51 -9.22 7.85
N GLU A 44 7.31 -9.75 8.80
CA GLU A 44 6.82 -10.66 9.85
C GLU A 44 5.85 -9.96 10.81
N ASP A 45 6.05 -8.67 11.08
CA ASP A 45 5.15 -7.88 11.93
C ASP A 45 3.82 -7.60 11.24
N LEU A 46 3.82 -7.48 9.90
CA LEU A 46 2.60 -7.40 9.11
C LEU A 46 1.79 -8.71 9.18
N GLU A 47 2.46 -9.87 9.13
CA GLU A 47 1.82 -11.17 9.27
C GLU A 47 1.20 -11.36 10.67
N LYS A 48 1.88 -10.88 11.72
CA LYS A 48 1.34 -10.90 13.10
C LYS A 48 0.09 -10.04 13.25
N ILE A 49 -0.01 -8.92 12.53
CA ILE A 49 -1.21 -8.07 12.53
C ILE A 49 -2.36 -8.76 11.78
N GLN A 50 -2.06 -9.44 10.67
CA GLN A 50 -3.05 -10.26 9.96
C GLN A 50 -3.61 -11.40 10.82
N LEU A 51 -2.78 -12.00 11.69
CA LEU A 51 -3.20 -13.07 12.61
C LEU A 51 -4.03 -12.56 13.80
N LYS A 52 -3.77 -11.36 14.33
CA LYS A 52 -4.51 -10.80 15.47
C LYS A 52 -5.94 -10.36 15.12
N ASN A 53 -6.19 -9.98 13.87
CA ASN A 53 -7.53 -9.57 13.40
C ASN A 53 -8.47 -10.77 13.11
N ASN A 54 -8.00 -12.01 13.26
CA ASN A 54 -8.78 -13.24 13.03
C ASN A 54 -9.89 -13.51 14.07
N SER A 55 -10.13 -12.63 15.04
CA SER A 55 -11.32 -12.72 15.90
C SER A 55 -12.53 -11.93 15.38
N SER A 56 -12.45 -11.17 14.26
CA SER A 56 -13.68 -10.59 13.68
C SER A 56 -13.79 -10.42 12.16
N GLU A 57 -12.76 -10.45 11.32
CA GLU A 57 -12.99 -10.42 9.86
C GLU A 57 -11.76 -10.92 9.09
N ARG A 58 -11.89 -12.08 8.42
CA ARG A 58 -10.87 -12.58 7.49
C ARG A 58 -10.79 -11.59 6.33
N LEU A 59 -9.72 -10.82 6.23
CA LEU A 59 -9.43 -10.06 5.02
C LEU A 59 -9.35 -11.06 3.86
N ASP A 60 -10.20 -10.89 2.85
CA ASP A 60 -10.17 -11.66 1.61
C ASP A 60 -8.71 -11.74 1.09
N GLY A 61 -8.31 -12.89 0.54
CA GLY A 61 -6.98 -13.11 -0.01
C GLY A 61 -6.55 -12.01 -1.00
N SER A 62 -7.51 -11.38 -1.68
CA SER A 62 -7.30 -10.19 -2.51
C SER A 62 -6.76 -8.99 -1.70
N THR A 63 -7.34 -8.71 -0.54
CA THR A 63 -6.92 -7.62 0.36
C THR A 63 -5.56 -7.91 0.98
N ALA A 64 -5.27 -9.16 1.35
CA ALA A 64 -3.97 -9.56 1.88
C ALA A 64 -2.83 -9.36 0.86
N LEU A 65 -3.08 -9.68 -0.42
CA LEU A 65 -2.12 -9.44 -1.51
C LEU A 65 -1.88 -7.95 -1.75
N VAL A 66 -2.94 -7.12 -1.69
CA VAL A 66 -2.80 -5.66 -1.82
C VAL A 66 -1.96 -5.08 -0.68
N VAL A 67 -2.20 -5.53 0.56
CA VAL A 67 -1.44 -5.08 1.74
C VAL A 67 0.04 -5.48 1.63
N ARG A 68 0.35 -6.72 1.23
CA ARG A 68 1.73 -7.15 0.96
C ARG A 68 2.39 -6.34 -0.15
N HIS A 69 1.70 -6.09 -1.26
CA HIS A 69 2.22 -5.29 -2.37
C HIS A 69 2.52 -3.83 -1.94
N LEU A 70 1.65 -3.23 -1.12
CA LEU A 70 1.86 -1.89 -0.58
C LEU A 70 3.04 -1.84 0.42
N PHE A 71 3.25 -2.91 1.20
CA PHE A 71 4.39 -3.01 2.11
C PHE A 71 5.73 -3.08 1.36
N VAL A 72 5.85 -3.96 0.36
CA VAL A 72 7.06 -4.07 -0.48
C VAL A 72 7.38 -2.72 -1.15
N HIS A 73 6.36 -2.06 -1.71
CA HIS A 73 6.52 -0.75 -2.33
C HIS A 73 6.88 0.36 -1.32
N SER A 74 6.55 0.19 -0.04
CA SER A 74 6.92 1.12 1.04
C SER A 74 8.38 0.94 1.47
N LEU A 75 8.89 -0.29 1.51
CA LEU A 75 10.29 -0.59 1.82
C LEU A 75 11.23 -0.13 0.69
N GLU A 76 10.87 -0.36 -0.57
CA GLU A 76 11.65 0.10 -1.72
C GLU A 76 11.85 1.62 -1.73
N ARG A 77 10.85 2.40 -1.29
CA ARG A 77 10.98 3.86 -1.18
C ARG A 77 11.88 4.32 -0.02
N ARG A 78 12.00 3.53 1.05
CA ARG A 78 12.95 3.82 2.15
C ARG A 78 14.39 3.50 1.74
N ALA A 79 14.61 2.47 0.93
CA ALA A 79 15.95 2.09 0.45
C ALA A 79 16.54 3.10 -0.55
N VAL A 80 15.70 3.84 -1.29
CA VAL A 80 16.16 4.81 -2.32
C VAL A 80 16.61 6.16 -1.75
N MET A 81 16.43 6.42 -0.44
CA MET A 81 16.89 7.66 0.23
C MET A 81 18.20 7.49 1.02
N SER A 82 19.03 6.50 0.67
CA SER A 82 20.36 6.27 1.24
C SER A 82 21.43 6.35 0.14
N TRP A 83 21.60 7.51 -0.50
CA TRP A 83 22.80 7.90 -1.25
C TRP A 83 22.98 9.41 -1.17
#